data_AF-A0A3C1JDK4-F1
#
_entry.id   AF-A0A3C1JDK4-F1
#
_cell.length_a   1.000
_cell.length_b   1.000
_cell.length_c   1.000
_cell.angle_alpha   90.00
_cell.angle_beta   90.00
_cell.angle_gamma   90.00
#
_symmetry.space_group_name_H-M   'P 1'
#
loop_
_entity.id
_entity.type
_entity.pdbx_description
1 polymer ?
#
loop_
_entity_poly.entity_id
_entity_poly.type
_entity_poly.pdbx_seq_one_letter_code
_entity_poly.pdbx_strand_id
1 'polypeptide(L)'
;MKKEKADYNPDIELAKGAALTASSYDKTQGVDVTLAKVTVGGRSGEVEFTGEATGKGPGIEGTMNVWLSIFRYTRPDGTVNHVSGWNIALALKPGQTALETARAFEQYINTNTRPYRAAAHGDADKAALKIVYKEVK
;
A
#
# COMPACT_ATOMS: atom_id res chain seq x y z
N MET A 1 36.16 -18.20 0.80
CA MET A 1 36.04 -16.75 1.06
C MET A 1 34.94 -16.53 2.09
N LYS A 2 35.29 -16.11 3.31
CA LYS A 2 34.31 -15.64 4.30
C LYS A 2 33.77 -14.32 3.77
N LYS A 3 32.46 -14.24 3.49
CA LYS A 3 31.80 -12.96 3.20
C LYS A 3 32.05 -12.07 4.43
N GLU A 4 32.76 -10.97 4.25
CA GLU A 4 32.74 -9.88 5.21
C GLU A 4 31.28 -9.59 5.54
N LYS A 5 30.92 -9.64 6.83
CA LYS A 5 29.60 -9.20 7.27
C LYS A 5 29.48 -7.76 6.77
N ALA A 6 28.59 -7.51 5.81
CA ALA A 6 28.25 -6.15 5.44
C ALA A 6 27.84 -5.45 6.74
N ASP A 7 28.65 -4.50 7.20
CA ASP A 7 28.38 -3.76 8.43
C ASP A 7 26.97 -3.16 8.34
N TYR A 8 26.17 -3.39 9.38
CA TYR A 8 24.81 -2.86 9.45
C TYR A 8 24.85 -1.33 9.33
N ASN A 9 24.16 -0.78 8.34
CA ASN A 9 24.00 0.66 8.17
C ASN A 9 22.52 1.03 8.37
N PRO A 10 22.15 1.70 9.48
CA PRO A 10 20.76 2.01 9.78
C PRO A 10 20.09 2.89 8.72
N ASP A 11 20.81 3.86 8.13
CA ASP A 11 20.23 4.78 7.14
C ASP A 11 19.83 4.04 5.87
N ILE A 12 20.66 3.08 5.43
CA ILE A 12 20.36 2.23 4.28
C ILE A 12 19.16 1.33 4.59
N GLU A 13 19.15 0.66 5.76
CA GLU A 13 18.11 -0.30 6.10
C GLU A 13 16.75 0.38 6.36
N LEU A 14 16.72 1.55 6.98
CA LEU A 14 15.50 2.33 7.22
C LEU A 14 14.94 2.96 5.92
N ALA A 15 15.77 3.20 4.91
CA ALA A 15 15.34 3.67 3.60
C ALA A 15 14.77 2.55 2.70
N LYS A 16 14.97 1.27 3.05
CA LYS A 16 14.34 0.13 2.36
C LYS A 16 12.84 0.08 2.68
N GLY A 17 12.09 -0.56 1.79
CA GLY A 17 10.65 -0.55 1.84
C GLY A 17 10.01 -1.07 0.57
N ALA A 18 8.68 -1.14 0.59
CA ALA A 18 7.88 -1.54 -0.54
C ALA A 18 7.67 -0.37 -1.50
N ALA A 19 7.87 -0.61 -2.79
CA ALA A 19 7.31 0.25 -3.82
C ALA A 19 5.78 0.09 -3.80
N LEU A 20 5.08 1.21 -3.94
CA LEU A 20 3.62 1.29 -3.95
C LEU A 20 3.17 1.59 -5.38
N THR A 21 2.26 0.77 -5.88
CA THR A 21 1.61 0.95 -7.18
C THR A 21 0.12 0.77 -7.03
N ALA A 22 -0.68 1.43 -7.87
CA ALA A 22 -2.12 1.26 -7.90
C ALA A 22 -2.62 1.16 -9.34
N SER A 23 -3.79 0.54 -9.52
CA SER A 23 -4.44 0.45 -10.82
C SER A 23 -5.95 0.38 -10.64
N SER A 24 -6.68 1.15 -11.44
CA SER A 24 -8.12 1.07 -11.55
C SER A 24 -8.51 0.34 -12.84
N TYR A 25 -9.49 -0.55 -12.72
CA TYR A 25 -10.19 -1.17 -13.84
C TYR A 25 -11.67 -0.77 -13.86
N ASP A 26 -12.03 0.26 -13.08
CA ASP A 26 -13.32 0.91 -13.16
C ASP A 26 -13.30 1.98 -14.26
N LYS A 27 -14.45 2.21 -14.88
CA LYS A 27 -14.56 3.13 -16.03
C LYS A 27 -14.53 4.60 -15.59
N THR A 28 -14.97 4.89 -14.38
CA THR A 28 -15.22 6.26 -13.91
C THR A 28 -14.44 6.61 -12.66
N GLN A 29 -14.12 5.65 -11.79
CA GLN A 29 -13.27 5.92 -10.63
C GLN A 29 -11.78 5.72 -10.97
N GLY A 30 -10.99 6.78 -10.79
CA GLY A 30 -9.55 6.81 -11.01
C GLY A 30 -8.73 6.50 -9.77
N VAL A 31 -7.45 6.17 -9.98
CA VAL A 31 -6.46 6.06 -8.90
C VAL A 31 -5.08 6.50 -9.37
N ASP A 32 -4.38 7.26 -8.55
CA ASP A 32 -3.00 7.70 -8.75
C ASP A 32 -2.15 7.44 -7.51
N VAL A 33 -0.83 7.29 -7.70
CA VAL A 33 0.12 7.13 -6.60
C VAL A 33 0.86 8.45 -6.40
N THR A 34 0.60 9.13 -5.28
CA THR A 34 1.22 10.42 -4.95
C THR A 34 2.54 10.25 -4.19
N LEU A 35 2.68 9.18 -3.40
CA LEU A 35 3.93 8.80 -2.72
C LEU A 35 4.22 7.31 -2.96
N ALA A 36 5.21 7.02 -3.80
CA ALA A 36 5.41 5.69 -4.37
C ALA A 36 6.19 4.69 -3.50
N LYS A 37 6.50 5.01 -2.23
CA LYS A 37 7.31 4.10 -1.38
C LYS A 37 6.95 4.17 0.09
N VAL A 38 6.68 3.00 0.68
CA VAL A 38 6.48 2.81 2.12
C VAL A 38 7.77 2.26 2.73
N THR A 39 8.47 3.01 3.58
CA THR A 39 9.78 2.60 4.12
C THR A 39 9.71 2.08 5.56
N VAL A 40 10.69 1.25 5.94
CA VAL A 40 10.85 0.75 7.31
C VAL A 40 11.03 1.92 8.30
N GLY A 41 11.74 2.96 7.89
CA GLY A 41 11.94 4.20 8.65
C GLY A 41 10.71 5.10 8.77
N GLY A 42 9.51 4.63 8.39
CA GLY A 42 8.25 5.33 8.64
C GLY A 42 7.83 6.34 7.58
N ARG A 43 8.55 6.44 6.44
CA ARG A 43 8.04 7.23 5.30
C ARG A 43 6.82 6.51 4.73
N SER A 44 5.71 7.23 4.64
CA SER A 44 4.47 6.69 4.09
C SER A 44 4.49 6.65 2.57
N GLY A 45 3.81 5.66 2.02
CA GLY A 45 3.28 5.70 0.67
C GLY A 45 1.84 6.23 0.69
N GLU A 46 1.36 6.72 -0.44
CA GLU A 46 0.04 7.31 -0.56
C GLU A 46 -0.52 7.11 -1.96
N VAL A 47 -1.80 6.77 -2.01
CA VAL A 47 -2.60 6.67 -3.24
C VAL A 47 -3.80 7.60 -3.11
N GLU A 48 -4.18 8.21 -4.22
CA GLU A 48 -5.34 9.09 -4.34
C GLU A 48 -6.37 8.44 -5.25
N PHE A 49 -7.63 8.48 -4.84
CA PHE A 49 -8.80 8.00 -5.58
C PHE A 49 -9.63 9.20 -5.97
N THR A 50 -10.21 9.16 -7.18
CA THR A 50 -11.03 10.26 -7.70
C THR A 50 -12.28 9.75 -8.38
N GLY A 51 -13.40 10.46 -8.20
CA GLY A 51 -14.67 10.17 -8.85
C GLY A 51 -15.47 9.04 -8.21
N GLU A 52 -16.56 8.70 -8.86
CA GLU A 52 -17.54 7.72 -8.41
C GLU A 52 -17.43 6.43 -9.25
N ALA A 53 -17.52 5.27 -8.61
CA ALA A 53 -17.35 3.99 -9.28
C ALA A 53 -18.59 3.59 -10.09
N THR A 54 -18.35 3.09 -11.30
CA THR A 54 -19.37 2.38 -12.09
C THR A 54 -19.75 1.08 -11.40
N GLY A 55 -18.78 0.41 -10.77
CA GLY A 55 -18.96 -0.82 -10.02
C GLY A 55 -18.62 -2.10 -10.80
N LYS A 56 -18.61 -3.23 -10.10
CA LYS A 56 -18.14 -4.52 -10.62
C LYS A 56 -18.94 -4.98 -11.85
N GLY A 57 -18.26 -5.09 -12.98
CA GLY A 57 -18.74 -5.76 -14.20
C GLY A 57 -18.16 -7.17 -14.38
N PRO A 58 -18.25 -7.77 -15.57
CA PRO A 58 -17.58 -9.03 -15.90
C PRO A 58 -16.04 -8.96 -15.75
N GLY A 59 -15.39 -10.09 -15.46
CA GLY A 59 -13.93 -10.17 -15.45
C GLY A 59 -13.26 -9.29 -14.38
N ILE A 60 -12.33 -8.42 -14.79
CA ILE A 60 -11.62 -7.47 -13.90
C ILE A 60 -12.30 -6.09 -13.81
N GLU A 61 -13.30 -5.81 -14.66
CA GLU A 61 -13.94 -4.48 -14.70
C GLU A 61 -14.56 -4.10 -13.36
N GLY A 62 -14.43 -2.83 -12.98
CA GLY A 62 -14.94 -2.32 -11.70
C GLY A 62 -14.19 -2.87 -10.48
N THR A 63 -12.92 -3.23 -10.65
CA THR A 63 -12.02 -3.56 -9.55
C THR A 63 -10.90 -2.53 -9.44
N MET A 64 -10.31 -2.44 -8.26
CA MET A 64 -9.17 -1.59 -8.00
C MET A 64 -8.11 -2.35 -7.20
N ASN A 65 -6.85 -2.14 -7.58
CA ASN A 65 -5.71 -2.78 -6.95
C ASN A 65 -4.79 -1.74 -6.30
N VAL A 66 -4.33 -2.05 -5.09
CA VAL A 66 -3.20 -1.40 -4.43
C VAL A 66 -2.16 -2.48 -4.15
N TRP A 67 -0.95 -2.31 -4.70
CA TRP A 67 0.13 -3.29 -4.60
C TRP A 67 1.35 -2.72 -3.88
N LEU A 68 1.85 -3.49 -2.93
CA LEU A 68 3.10 -3.27 -2.21
C LEU A 68 4.13 -4.33 -2.64
N SER A 69 5.28 -3.89 -3.14
CA SER A 69 6.33 -4.81 -3.59
C SER A 69 6.96 -5.59 -2.43
N ILE A 70 7.56 -6.72 -2.77
CA ILE A 70 8.43 -7.47 -1.87
C ILE A 70 9.69 -6.66 -1.56
N PHE A 71 10.22 -6.77 -0.33
CA PHE A 71 11.54 -6.22 0.01
C PHE A 71 12.16 -6.96 1.20
N ARG A 72 13.45 -6.72 1.42
CA ARG A 72 14.22 -7.24 2.56
C ARG A 72 14.95 -6.11 3.24
N TYR A 73 15.14 -6.24 4.55
CA TYR A 73 15.98 -5.33 5.32
C TYR A 73 16.66 -6.07 6.46
N THR A 74 17.78 -5.55 6.93
CA THR A 74 18.58 -6.13 8.01
C THR A 74 18.33 -5.35 9.29
N ARG A 75 18.17 -6.03 10.42
CA ARG A 75 18.05 -5.44 11.75
C ARG A 75 19.43 -5.23 12.40
N PRO A 76 19.54 -4.41 13.46
CA PRO A 76 20.81 -4.19 14.16
C PRO A 76 21.49 -5.46 14.68
N ASP A 77 20.71 -6.51 14.99
CA ASP A 77 21.19 -7.82 15.43
C ASP A 77 21.72 -8.70 14.27
N GLY A 78 21.66 -8.21 13.02
CA GLY A 78 22.04 -8.93 11.81
C GLY A 78 20.95 -9.83 11.22
N THR A 79 19.76 -9.87 11.83
CA THR A 79 18.62 -10.64 11.30
C THR A 79 18.14 -10.01 10.00
N VAL A 80 18.01 -10.80 8.94
CA VAL A 80 17.43 -10.35 7.66
C VAL A 80 15.94 -10.64 7.64
N ASN A 81 15.14 -9.58 7.71
CA ASN A 81 13.70 -9.67 7.59
C ASN A 81 13.26 -9.66 6.13
N HIS A 82 12.31 -10.52 5.80
CA HIS A 82 11.72 -10.61 4.48
C HIS A 82 10.24 -10.22 4.56
N VAL A 83 9.86 -9.16 3.84
CA VAL A 83 8.48 -8.69 3.79
C VAL A 83 7.90 -9.07 2.43
N SER A 84 6.98 -10.03 2.44
CA SER A 84 6.30 -10.51 1.23
C SER A 84 5.51 -9.39 0.56
N GLY A 85 5.54 -9.37 -0.77
CA GLY A 85 4.67 -8.49 -1.56
C GLY A 85 3.18 -8.73 -1.27
N TRP A 86 2.36 -7.73 -1.53
CA TRP A 86 0.94 -7.77 -1.21
C TRP A 86 0.11 -7.01 -2.25
N ASN A 87 -0.63 -7.75 -3.08
CA ASN A 87 -1.64 -7.18 -3.94
C ASN A 87 -2.99 -7.21 -3.21
N ILE A 88 -3.60 -6.04 -3.04
CA ILE A 88 -4.91 -5.87 -2.43
C ILE A 88 -5.87 -5.49 -3.54
N ALA A 89 -6.81 -6.38 -3.84
CA ALA A 89 -7.82 -6.20 -4.87
C ALA A 89 -9.19 -6.00 -4.24
N LEU A 90 -9.88 -4.92 -4.61
CA LEU A 90 -11.25 -4.65 -4.18
C LEU A 90 -12.18 -4.60 -5.39
N ALA A 91 -13.35 -5.23 -5.26
CA ALA A 91 -14.48 -5.04 -6.16
C ALA A 91 -15.25 -3.79 -5.72
N LEU A 92 -15.43 -2.84 -6.63
CA LEU A 92 -16.15 -1.60 -6.34
C LEU A 92 -17.66 -1.81 -6.49
N LYS A 93 -18.43 -1.10 -5.67
CA LYS A 93 -19.88 -1.05 -5.80
C LYS A 93 -20.28 0.09 -6.73
N PRO A 94 -21.38 -0.04 -7.48
CA PRO A 94 -21.94 1.10 -8.20
C PRO A 94 -22.22 2.26 -7.24
N GLY A 95 -21.84 3.47 -7.63
CA GLY A 95 -22.01 4.68 -6.82
C GLY A 95 -21.01 4.84 -5.68
N GLN A 96 -20.03 3.94 -5.55
CA GLN A 96 -19.03 4.03 -4.49
C GLN A 96 -18.14 5.24 -4.69
N THR A 97 -18.14 6.15 -3.71
CA THR A 97 -17.36 7.39 -3.70
C THR A 97 -15.86 7.13 -3.50
N ALA A 98 -15.02 8.13 -3.77
CA ALA A 98 -13.58 8.03 -3.55
C ALA A 98 -13.24 7.73 -2.08
N LEU A 99 -13.92 8.41 -1.14
CA LEU A 99 -13.72 8.19 0.30
C LEU A 99 -14.14 6.80 0.75
N GLU A 100 -15.24 6.26 0.22
CA GLU A 100 -15.66 4.88 0.52
C GLU A 100 -14.66 3.86 0.01
N THR A 101 -14.09 4.07 -1.18
CA THR A 101 -12.99 3.24 -1.71
C THR A 101 -11.75 3.32 -0.83
N ALA A 102 -11.32 4.52 -0.45
CA ALA A 102 -10.19 4.71 0.45
C ALA A 102 -10.42 3.99 1.80
N ARG A 103 -11.61 4.13 2.39
CA ARG A 103 -11.97 3.46 3.65
C ARG A 103 -12.04 1.95 3.52
N ALA A 104 -12.48 1.42 2.39
CA ALA A 104 -12.50 -0.01 2.14
C ALA A 104 -11.07 -0.60 2.12
N PHE A 105 -10.12 0.09 1.48
CA PHE A 105 -8.71 -0.30 1.53
C PHE A 105 -8.12 -0.13 2.94
N GLU A 106 -8.43 0.96 3.63
CA GLU A 106 -8.01 1.17 5.01
C GLU A 106 -8.43 0.00 5.91
N GLN A 107 -9.72 -0.37 5.85
CA GLN A 107 -10.27 -1.47 6.62
C GLN A 107 -9.58 -2.80 6.27
N TYR A 108 -9.40 -3.08 4.98
CA TYR A 108 -8.71 -4.30 4.54
C TYR A 108 -7.27 -4.36 5.06
N ILE A 109 -6.54 -3.25 5.00
CA ILE A 109 -5.15 -3.18 5.46
C ILE A 109 -5.07 -3.36 6.98
N ASN A 110 -5.91 -2.63 7.73
CA ASN A 110 -5.83 -2.57 9.18
C ASN A 110 -6.36 -3.81 9.89
N THR A 111 -7.19 -4.62 9.22
CA THR A 111 -7.68 -5.91 9.74
C THR A 111 -6.71 -7.08 9.48
N ASN A 112 -5.68 -6.87 8.67
CA ASN A 112 -4.69 -7.90 8.34
C ASN A 112 -3.49 -7.89 9.32
N THR A 113 -2.80 -9.02 9.44
CA THR A 113 -1.62 -9.17 10.32
C THR A 113 -0.33 -8.65 9.71
N ARG A 114 -0.34 -8.27 8.43
CA ARG A 114 0.83 -7.69 7.76
C ARG A 114 1.30 -6.39 8.43
N PRO A 115 2.60 -6.05 8.30
CA PRO A 115 3.21 -4.90 8.97
C PRO A 115 2.92 -3.57 8.27
N TYR A 116 1.67 -3.37 7.83
CA TYR A 116 1.21 -2.14 7.20
C TYR A 116 -0.01 -1.61 7.95
N ARG A 117 -0.08 -0.29 8.10
CA ARG A 117 -1.28 0.39 8.60
C ARG A 117 -1.65 1.49 7.64
N ALA A 118 -2.93 1.74 7.50
CA ALA A 118 -3.43 2.74 6.59
C ALA A 118 -4.42 3.69 7.27
N ALA A 119 -4.62 4.85 6.65
CA ALA A 119 -5.61 5.84 7.06
C ALA A 119 -6.17 6.53 5.82
N ALA A 120 -7.49 6.51 5.66
CA ALA A 120 -8.19 7.22 4.61
C ALA A 120 -8.52 8.66 5.05
N HIS A 121 -8.44 9.60 4.12
CA HIS A 121 -8.82 11.00 4.34
C HIS A 121 -9.27 11.65 3.02
N GLY A 122 -9.94 12.81 3.11
CA GLY A 122 -10.51 13.50 1.95
C GLY A 122 -12.04 13.46 1.97
N ASP A 123 -12.64 13.57 0.79
CA ASP A 123 -14.09 13.69 0.58
C ASP A 123 -14.60 12.71 -0.50
N ALA A 124 -15.89 12.83 -0.83
CA ALA A 124 -16.56 11.91 -1.76
C ALA A 124 -15.97 11.93 -3.18
N ASP A 125 -15.48 13.08 -3.64
CA ASP A 125 -14.99 13.25 -5.01
C ASP A 125 -13.50 12.92 -5.11
N LYS A 126 -12.74 13.18 -4.05
CA LYS A 126 -11.30 12.95 -3.99
C LYS A 126 -10.86 12.56 -2.58
N ALA A 127 -10.25 11.38 -2.47
CA ALA A 127 -9.78 10.85 -1.21
C ALA A 127 -8.42 10.18 -1.35
N ALA A 128 -7.61 10.21 -0.29
CA ALA A 128 -6.32 9.57 -0.26
C ALA A 128 -6.26 8.50 0.83
N LEU A 129 -5.46 7.47 0.56
CA LEU A 129 -5.10 6.41 1.48
C LEU A 129 -3.60 6.46 1.75
N LYS A 130 -3.26 6.90 2.96
CA LYS A 130 -1.89 6.91 3.45
C LYS A 130 -1.56 5.55 4.04
N ILE A 131 -0.42 4.95 3.67
CA ILE A 131 0.04 3.64 4.14
C ILE A 131 1.42 3.80 4.80
N VAL A 132 1.58 3.28 6.00
CA VAL A 132 2.85 3.24 6.74
C VAL A 132 3.26 1.81 7.05
N TYR A 133 4.57 1.58 7.11
CA TYR A 133 5.11 0.34 7.65
C TYR A 133 5.11 0.41 9.17
N LYS A 134 4.49 -0.57 9.83
CA LYS A 134 4.45 -0.68 11.28
C LYS A 134 4.47 -2.14 11.65
N GLU A 135 5.61 -2.61 12.15
CA GLU A 135 5.70 -3.98 12.67
C GLU A 135 4.72 -4.15 13.83
N VAL A 136 3.96 -5.25 13.78
CA VAL A 136 3.18 -5.70 14.91
C VAL A 136 4.18 -6.28 15.91
N LYS A 137 4.15 -5.77 17.14
CA LYS A 137 4.99 -6.27 18.24
C LYS A 137 4.67 -7.72 18.57
#